data_AF-A0A533VH12-F1
#
_entry.id   AF-A0A533VH12-F1
#
_cell.length_a   1.000
_cell.length_b   1.000
_cell.length_c   1.000
_cell.angle_alpha   90.00
_cell.angle_beta   90.00
_cell.angle_gamma   90.00
#
_symmetry.space_group_name_H-M   'P 1'
#
loop_
_entity.id
_entity.type
_entity.pdbx_description
1 polymer ?
#
loop_
_entity_poly.entity_id
_entity_poly.type
_entity_poly.pdbx_seq_one_letter_code
_entity_poly.pdbx_strand_id
1 'polypeptide(L)'
;MANSRRNQGYLGIDSNVLIAYLVPEHPDHEATQVLVKRNHAVNPTVIHETYHASVFKLKRNPADTVKTLLEYLDLVLSLPIDTMTVRRGLRLAAKHSLGGRDALILASYLHSKQVGTFVTMDKSLLTLKELRLGDRVLKIASLATL
;
A
#
# COMPACT_ATOMS: atom_id res chain seq x y z
N MET A 1 20.70 22.36 11.60
CA MET A 1 20.53 20.97 12.05
C MET A 1 19.63 20.24 11.07
N ALA A 2 20.20 19.64 10.02
CA ALA A 2 19.44 19.01 8.94
C ALA A 2 20.21 17.78 8.46
N ASN A 3 19.88 16.59 8.98
CA ASN A 3 20.22 15.28 8.36
C ASN A 3 19.86 14.09 9.28
N SER A 4 18.58 13.80 9.47
CA SER A 4 18.17 12.48 10.01
C SER A 4 16.90 11.90 9.38
N ARG A 5 16.05 12.72 8.72
CA ARG A 5 14.84 12.23 8.03
C ARG A 5 15.07 11.68 6.62
N ARG A 6 16.24 11.90 6.01
CA ARG A 6 16.53 11.48 4.62
C ARG A 6 16.74 9.98 4.41
N ASN A 7 16.80 9.18 5.48
CA ASN A 7 17.07 7.74 5.40
C ASN A 7 15.86 6.84 5.70
N GLN A 8 14.66 7.39 5.95
CA GLN A 8 13.47 6.56 6.11
C GLN A 8 12.76 6.46 4.76
N GLY A 9 13.04 5.37 4.03
CA GLY A 9 12.29 5.00 2.84
C GLY A 9 10.78 4.92 3.12
N TYR A 10 9.98 5.01 2.06
CA TYR A 10 8.53 4.95 2.18
C TYR A 10 8.06 3.50 2.37
N LEU A 11 7.00 3.31 3.17
CA LEU A 11 6.26 2.06 3.28
C LEU A 11 5.16 2.04 2.22
N GLY A 12 5.18 1.04 1.34
CA GLY A 12 4.06 0.76 0.44
C GLY A 12 2.88 0.25 1.25
N ILE A 13 1.73 0.91 1.16
CA ILE A 13 0.55 0.55 1.95
C ILE A 13 -0.44 -0.22 1.08
N ASP A 14 -0.97 -1.33 1.60
CA ASP A 14 -2.08 -2.06 0.98
C ASP A 14 -3.44 -1.42 1.31
N SER A 15 -4.46 -1.70 0.50
CA SER A 15 -5.80 -1.14 0.74
C SER A 15 -6.39 -1.61 2.07
N ASN A 16 -6.18 -2.88 2.47
CA ASN A 16 -6.69 -3.37 3.76
C ASN A 16 -6.08 -2.62 4.95
N VAL A 17 -4.77 -2.35 4.91
CA VAL A 17 -4.06 -1.56 5.92
C VAL A 17 -4.55 -0.12 5.91
N LEU A 18 -4.73 0.48 4.72
CA LEU A 18 -5.19 1.85 4.62
C LEU A 18 -6.62 2.04 5.17
N ILE A 19 -7.51 1.08 4.91
CA ILE A 19 -8.87 1.08 5.48
C ILE A 19 -8.79 1.04 7.00
N ALA A 20 -8.03 0.10 7.57
CA ALA A 20 -7.86 0.02 9.02
C ALA A 20 -7.25 1.29 9.61
N TYR A 21 -6.34 1.94 8.89
CA TYR A 21 -5.69 3.17 9.32
C TYR A 21 -6.64 4.38 9.31
N LEU A 22 -7.48 4.51 8.29
CA LEU A 22 -8.36 5.68 8.11
C LEU A 22 -9.72 5.56 8.81
N VAL A 23 -10.14 4.35 9.19
CA VAL A 23 -11.44 4.07 9.80
C VAL A 23 -11.25 3.77 11.29
N PRO A 24 -11.55 4.72 12.20
CA PRO A 24 -11.35 4.53 13.64
C PRO A 24 -12.14 3.35 14.21
N GLU A 25 -13.28 3.03 13.62
CA GLU A 25 -14.15 1.93 14.05
C GLU A 25 -13.67 0.55 13.54
N HIS A 26 -12.60 0.49 12.74
CA HIS A 26 -12.08 -0.77 12.23
C HIS A 26 -11.44 -1.58 13.36
N PRO A 27 -11.71 -2.90 13.49
CA PRO A 27 -11.17 -3.72 14.57
C PRO A 27 -9.65 -3.65 14.70
N ASP A 28 -8.95 -3.57 13.57
CA ASP A 28 -7.48 -3.48 13.52
C ASP A 28 -6.94 -2.03 13.58
N HIS A 29 -7.78 -1.02 13.83
CA HIS A 29 -7.34 0.39 13.82
C HIS A 29 -6.21 0.66 14.82
N GLU A 30 -6.28 0.09 16.02
CA GLU A 30 -5.24 0.22 17.04
C GLU A 30 -3.89 -0.36 16.57
N ALA A 31 -3.91 -1.47 15.83
CA ALA A 31 -2.69 -2.08 15.29
C ALA A 31 -2.00 -1.19 14.25
N THR A 32 -2.72 -0.24 13.64
CA THR A 32 -2.16 0.69 12.64
C THR A 32 -1.44 1.89 13.24
N GLN A 33 -1.46 2.10 14.57
CA GLN A 33 -0.82 3.26 15.22
C GLN A 33 0.69 3.35 14.97
N VAL A 34 1.34 2.21 14.69
CA VAL A 34 2.75 2.15 14.27
C VAL A 34 3.04 2.93 12.97
N LEU A 35 2.02 3.13 12.13
CA LEU A 35 2.12 3.82 10.84
C LEU A 35 2.22 5.35 10.98
N VAL A 36 1.72 5.94 12.08
CA VAL A 36 1.69 7.41 12.27
C VAL A 36 3.05 8.08 12.13
N LYS A 37 4.13 7.36 12.46
CA LYS A 37 5.52 7.87 12.40
C LYS A 37 6.26 7.47 11.12
N ARG A 38 5.58 6.88 10.13
CA ARG A 38 6.19 6.34 8.91
C ARG A 38 5.76 7.15 7.69
N ASN A 39 6.66 7.27 6.72
CA ASN A 39 6.34 7.84 5.42
C ASN A 39 5.60 6.79 4.59
N HIS A 40 4.42 7.12 4.04
CA HIS A 40 3.62 6.18 3.25
C HIS A 40 3.78 6.43 1.76
N ALA A 41 3.79 5.35 0.99
CA ALA A 41 3.62 5.36 -0.44
C ALA A 41 2.36 4.57 -0.82
N VAL A 42 1.59 5.12 -1.75
CA VAL A 42 0.38 4.50 -2.29
C VAL A 42 0.37 4.62 -3.80
N ASN A 43 -0.46 3.82 -4.46
CA ASN A 43 -0.75 3.98 -5.88
C ASN A 43 -2.28 4.15 -6.08
N PRO A 44 -2.73 4.60 -7.27
CA PRO A 44 -4.15 4.82 -7.54
C PRO A 44 -5.04 3.60 -7.26
N THR A 45 -4.56 2.37 -7.51
CA THR A 45 -5.34 1.15 -7.25
C THR A 45 -5.68 1.02 -5.77
N VAL A 46 -4.71 1.24 -4.87
CA VAL A 46 -4.92 1.21 -3.41
C VAL A 46 -5.97 2.23 -2.97
N ILE A 47 -5.91 3.45 -3.50
CA ILE A 47 -6.87 4.52 -3.16
C ILE A 47 -8.28 4.15 -3.61
N HIS A 48 -8.44 3.69 -4.84
CA HIS A 48 -9.75 3.32 -5.38
C HIS A 48 -10.33 2.07 -4.72
N GLU A 49 -9.50 1.08 -4.35
CA GLU A 49 -9.95 -0.07 -3.57
C GLU A 49 -10.37 0.31 -2.15
N THR A 50 -9.63 1.23 -1.51
CA THR A 50 -9.97 1.79 -0.20
C THR A 50 -11.30 2.54 -0.25
N TYR A 51 -11.52 3.37 -1.27
CA TYR A 51 -12.81 4.04 -1.48
C TYR A 51 -13.93 3.02 -1.66
N HIS A 52 -13.74 2.06 -2.56
CA HIS A 52 -14.76 1.07 -2.88
C HIS A 52 -15.15 0.25 -1.63
N ALA A 53 -14.17 -0.22 -0.86
CA ALA A 53 -14.44 -0.96 0.37
C ALA A 53 -15.12 -0.09 1.43
N SER A 54 -14.63 1.14 1.65
CA SER A 54 -15.19 2.07 2.63
C SER A 54 -16.66 2.40 2.34
N VAL A 55 -16.99 2.72 1.09
CA VAL A 55 -18.35 3.11 0.70
C VAL A 55 -19.27 1.90 0.57
N PHE A 56 -18.89 0.89 -0.20
CA PHE A 56 -19.82 -0.16 -0.57
C PHE A 56 -19.89 -1.30 0.44
N LYS A 57 -18.78 -1.60 1.13
CA LYS A 57 -18.73 -2.66 2.15
C LYS A 57 -18.99 -2.11 3.55
N LEU A 58 -18.28 -1.05 3.96
CA LEU A 58 -18.42 -0.45 5.28
C LEU A 58 -19.54 0.58 5.38
N LYS A 59 -20.25 0.87 4.27
CA LYS A 59 -21.40 1.79 4.21
C LYS A 59 -21.09 3.20 4.72
N ARG A 60 -19.84 3.66 4.59
CA ARG A 60 -19.45 5.03 4.93
C ARG A 60 -20.01 6.02 3.93
N ASN A 61 -20.19 7.26 4.39
CA ASN A 61 -20.63 8.36 3.52
C ASN A 61 -19.61 8.56 2.37
N PRO A 62 -20.05 8.58 1.09
CA PRO A 62 -19.15 8.77 -0.04
C PRO A 62 -18.37 10.09 -0.03
N ALA A 63 -19.01 11.21 0.33
CA ALA A 63 -18.40 12.53 0.32
C ALA A 63 -17.32 12.66 1.40
N ASP A 64 -17.62 12.20 2.62
CA ASP A 64 -16.64 12.18 3.71
C ASP A 64 -15.46 11.27 3.37
N THR A 65 -15.72 10.10 2.77
CA THR A 65 -14.67 9.17 2.34
C THR A 65 -13.76 9.79 1.29
N VAL A 66 -14.31 10.51 0.30
CA VAL A 66 -13.51 11.24 -0.70
C VAL A 66 -12.65 12.30 -0.02
N LYS A 67 -13.24 13.11 0.86
CA LYS A 67 -12.52 14.14 1.59
C LYS A 67 -11.32 13.56 2.35
N THR A 68 -11.52 12.51 3.14
CA THR A 68 -10.44 11.85 3.89
C THR A 68 -9.35 11.26 2.98
N LEU A 69 -9.71 10.66 1.84
CA LEU A 69 -8.73 10.11 0.91
C LEU A 69 -7.91 11.18 0.20
N LEU A 70 -8.51 12.33 -0.12
CA LEU A 70 -7.79 13.48 -0.70
C LEU A 70 -6.84 14.10 0.33
N GLU A 71 -7.29 14.32 1.56
CA GLU A 71 -6.43 14.78 2.66
C GLU A 71 -5.27 13.80 2.93
N TYR A 72 -5.52 12.49 2.84
CA TYR A 72 -4.46 11.49 2.95
C TYR A 72 -3.47 11.57 1.78
N LEU A 73 -3.95 11.79 0.54
CA LEU A 73 -3.10 11.90 -0.64
C LEU A 73 -2.12 13.08 -0.56
N ASP A 74 -2.49 14.19 0.09
CA ASP A 74 -1.62 15.35 0.30
C ASP A 74 -0.43 15.05 1.25
N LEU A 75 -0.48 13.95 2.00
CA LEU A 75 0.52 13.60 3.02
C LEU A 75 1.47 12.47 2.59
N VAL A 76 1.26 11.86 1.41
CA VAL A 76 1.92 10.61 1.03
C VAL A 76 2.56 10.67 -0.35
N LEU A 77 3.49 9.75 -0.60
CA LEU A 77 4.05 9.57 -1.94
C LEU A 77 3.06 8.81 -2.81
N SER A 78 2.44 9.48 -3.77
CA SER A 78 1.62 8.84 -4.80
C SER A 78 2.51 8.33 -5.95
N LEU A 79 2.49 7.02 -6.18
CA LEU A 79 3.23 6.36 -7.25
C LEU A 79 2.33 6.14 -8.47
N PRO A 80 2.73 6.59 -9.66
CA PRO A 80 1.94 6.40 -10.86
C PRO A 80 1.90 4.93 -11.28
N ILE A 81 0.88 4.59 -12.07
CA ILE A 81 0.79 3.32 -12.79
C ILE A 81 0.95 3.63 -14.27
N ASP A 82 2.07 3.20 -14.85
CA ASP A 82 2.38 3.35 -16.26
C ASP A 82 2.33 1.99 -16.99
N THR A 83 2.51 2.00 -18.31
CA THR A 83 2.52 0.78 -19.14
C THR A 83 3.55 -0.24 -18.66
N MET A 84 4.70 0.21 -18.15
CA MET A 84 5.74 -0.67 -17.61
C MET A 84 5.28 -1.37 -16.34
N THR A 85 4.63 -0.63 -15.43
CA THR A 85 4.04 -1.14 -14.20
C THR A 85 2.98 -2.19 -14.50
N VAL A 86 2.10 -1.93 -15.48
CA VAL A 86 1.07 -2.89 -15.91
C VAL A 86 1.70 -4.17 -16.47
N ARG A 87 2.67 -4.07 -17.37
CA ARG A 87 3.36 -5.25 -17.94
C ARG A 87 4.06 -6.08 -16.86
N ARG A 88 4.69 -5.43 -15.89
CA ARG A 88 5.33 -6.10 -14.75
C ARG A 88 4.29 -6.76 -13.83
N GLY A 89 3.19 -6.08 -13.55
CA GLY A 89 2.08 -6.62 -12.76
C GLY A 89 1.52 -7.90 -13.35
N LEU A 90 1.21 -7.92 -14.65
CA LEU A 90 0.72 -9.12 -15.33
C LEU A 90 1.70 -10.29 -15.26
N ARG A 91 3.00 -10.03 -15.38
CA ARG A 91 4.04 -11.06 -15.24
C ARG A 91 4.16 -11.58 -13.80
N LEU A 92 4.05 -10.69 -12.80
CA LEU A 92 4.04 -11.08 -11.39
C LEU A 92 2.79 -11.92 -11.07
N ALA A 93 1.62 -11.54 -11.58
CA ALA A 93 0.38 -12.27 -11.42
C ALA A 93 0.52 -13.72 -11.92
N ALA A 94 1.00 -13.88 -13.16
CA ALA A 94 1.22 -15.21 -13.74
C ALA A 94 2.28 -16.03 -12.97
N LYS A 95 3.40 -15.40 -12.60
CA LYS A 95 4.52 -16.09 -11.92
C LYS A 95 4.18 -16.55 -10.50
N HIS A 96 3.41 -15.75 -9.76
CA HIS A 96 3.14 -15.95 -8.34
C HIS A 96 1.68 -16.30 -8.05
N SER A 97 0.87 -16.56 -9.09
CA SER A 97 -0.57 -16.84 -8.98
C SER A 97 -1.35 -15.77 -8.18
N LEU A 98 -1.00 -14.50 -8.37
CA LEU A 98 -1.61 -13.38 -7.65
C LEU A 98 -2.85 -12.86 -8.39
N GLY A 99 -3.76 -12.25 -7.63
CA GLY A 99 -4.81 -11.42 -8.19
C GLY A 99 -4.22 -10.28 -9.03
N GLY A 100 -4.88 -9.93 -10.14
CA GLY A 100 -4.36 -8.91 -11.06
C GLY A 100 -4.16 -7.54 -10.41
N ARG A 101 -4.98 -7.19 -9.42
CA ARG A 101 -4.91 -5.93 -8.67
C ARG A 101 -3.74 -5.93 -7.68
N ASP A 102 -3.60 -6.99 -6.89
CA ASP A 102 -2.46 -7.16 -5.97
C ASP A 102 -1.14 -7.13 -6.72
N ALA A 103 -1.06 -7.84 -7.85
CA ALA A 103 0.14 -7.85 -8.69
C ALA A 103 0.48 -6.47 -9.26
N LEU A 104 -0.53 -5.67 -9.64
CA LEU A 104 -0.35 -4.31 -10.12
C LEU A 104 0.16 -3.38 -9.01
N ILE A 105 -0.39 -3.52 -7.80
CA ILE A 105 0.03 -2.76 -6.62
C ILE A 105 1.50 -3.07 -6.29
N LEU A 106 1.84 -4.35 -6.19
CA LEU A 106 3.20 -4.82 -5.89
C LEU A 106 4.19 -4.40 -6.98
N ALA A 107 3.79 -4.44 -8.26
CA ALA A 107 4.63 -3.99 -9.37
C ALA A 107 4.96 -2.49 -9.27
N SER A 108 3.99 -1.65 -8.88
CA SER A 108 4.20 -0.21 -8.70
C SER A 108 5.24 0.06 -7.60
N TYR A 109 5.10 -0.60 -6.45
CA TYR A 109 6.06 -0.47 -5.35
C TYR A 109 7.45 -1.01 -5.69
N LEU A 110 7.52 -2.17 -6.35
CA LEU A 110 8.78 -2.78 -6.77
C LEU A 110 9.51 -1.96 -7.85
N HIS A 111 8.76 -1.19 -8.65
CA HIS A 111 9.32 -0.25 -9.61
C HIS A 111 9.91 1.00 -8.94
N SER A 112 9.36 1.43 -7.79
CA SER A 112 9.85 2.59 -7.06
C SER A 112 11.17 2.31 -6.34
N LYS A 113 12.13 3.24 -6.47
CA LYS A 113 13.38 3.20 -5.71
C LYS A 113 13.20 3.55 -4.23
N GLN A 114 12.11 4.26 -3.92
CA GLN A 114 11.84 4.85 -2.60
C GLN A 114 11.11 3.90 -1.65
N VAL A 115 10.53 2.82 -2.19
CA VAL A 115 9.78 1.82 -1.42
C VAL A 115 10.60 0.55 -1.30
N GLY A 116 10.88 0.13 -0.06
CA GLY A 116 11.62 -1.11 0.25
C GLY A 116 10.76 -2.17 0.96
N THR A 117 9.65 -1.75 1.56
CA THR A 117 8.74 -2.62 2.30
C THR A 117 7.29 -2.30 1.92
N PHE A 118 6.51 -3.33 1.66
CA PHE A 118 5.07 -3.30 1.47
C PHE A 118 4.39 -3.90 2.70
N VAL A 119 3.34 -3.25 3.19
CA VAL A 119 2.62 -3.61 4.40
C VAL A 119 1.21 -4.04 4.04
N THR A 120 0.83 -5.24 4.45
CA THR A 120 -0.50 -5.82 4.19
C THR A 120 -0.97 -6.65 5.38
N MET A 121 -2.29 -6.79 5.50
CA MET A 121 -2.92 -7.77 6.39
C MET A 121 -3.38 -9.04 5.66
N ASP A 122 -3.17 -9.12 4.34
CA ASP A 122 -3.51 -10.29 3.55
C ASP A 122 -2.52 -11.45 3.79
N LYS A 123 -3.02 -12.52 4.39
CA LYS A 123 -2.22 -13.71 4.71
C LYS A 123 -1.57 -14.33 3.48
N SER A 124 -2.24 -14.34 2.32
CA SER A 124 -1.71 -14.91 1.09
C SER A 124 -0.49 -14.12 0.61
N LEU A 125 -0.54 -12.79 0.65
CA LEU A 125 0.58 -11.93 0.28
C LEU A 125 1.73 -12.04 1.29
N LEU A 126 1.42 -12.15 2.59
CA LEU A 126 2.44 -12.35 3.63
C LEU A 126 3.26 -13.64 3.44
N THR A 127 2.69 -14.69 2.83
CA THR A 127 3.46 -15.92 2.54
C THR A 127 4.61 -15.72 1.56
N LEU A 128 4.55 -14.69 0.71
CA LEU A 128 5.58 -14.40 -0.28
C LEU A 128 6.87 -13.90 0.37
N LYS A 129 6.79 -13.23 1.53
CA LYS A 129 7.89 -12.61 2.32
C LYS A 129 8.66 -11.51 1.60
N GLU A 130 9.04 -11.70 0.34
CA GLU A 130 9.68 -10.72 -0.51
C GLU A 130 9.39 -10.98 -1.99
N LEU A 131 9.46 -9.92 -2.80
CA LEU A 131 9.42 -9.99 -4.25
C LEU A 131 10.68 -9.39 -4.85
N ARG A 132 11.17 -10.00 -5.93
CA ARG A 132 12.39 -9.57 -6.63
C ARG A 132 12.13 -9.29 -8.09
N LEU A 133 12.72 -8.20 -8.59
CA LEU A 133 12.74 -7.85 -10.01
C LEU A 133 14.08 -7.19 -10.37
N GLY A 134 14.98 -7.98 -10.97
CA GLY A 134 16.38 -7.59 -11.10
C GLY A 134 16.99 -7.38 -9.72
N ASP A 135 17.67 -6.25 -9.52
CA ASP A 135 18.30 -5.88 -8.24
C ASP A 135 17.32 -5.26 -7.23
N ARG A 136 16.04 -5.09 -7.61
CA ARG A 136 15.02 -4.53 -6.72
C ARG A 136 14.43 -5.65 -5.87
N VAL A 137 14.36 -5.40 -4.57
CA VAL A 137 13.70 -6.25 -3.58
C VAL A 137 12.63 -5.43 -2.87
N LEU A 138 11.42 -5.98 -2.79
CA LEU A 138 10.32 -5.45 -1.99
C LEU A 138 10.01 -6.47 -0.90
N LYS A 139 10.25 -6.10 0.36
CA LYS A 139 9.87 -6.94 1.50
C LYS A 139 8.36 -6.83 1.73
N ILE A 140 7.73 -7.92 2.12
CA ILE A 140 6.31 -7.96 2.45
C ILE A 140 6.20 -8.22 3.94
N ALA A 141 5.57 -7.30 4.65
CA ALA A 141 5.51 -7.28 6.11
C ALA A 141 4.07 -7.11 6.59
N SER A 142 3.80 -7.62 7.78
CA SER A 142 2.60 -7.31 8.56
C SER A 142 2.86 -6.11 9.48
N LEU A 143 1.79 -5.53 10.04
CA LEU A 143 1.89 -4.48 11.05
C LEU A 143 2.72 -4.90 12.27
N ALA A 144 2.66 -6.17 12.67
CA ALA A 144 3.42 -6.71 13.81
C ALA A 144 4.93 -6.85 13.55
N THR A 145 5.37 -6.72 12.29
CA THR A 145 6.76 -6.93 11.86
C THR A 145 7.44 -5.66 11.35
N LEU A 146 6.79 -4.50 11.53
CA LEU A 146 7.26 -3.17 11.11
C LEU A 146 8.17 -2.50 12.14
#